data_AF-A0A2S6GRM7-F1
#
_entry.id   AF-A0A2S6GRM7-F1
#
_cell.length_a   1.000
_cell.length_b   1.000
_cell.length_c   1.000
_cell.angle_alpha   90.00
_cell.angle_beta   90.00
_cell.angle_gamma   90.00
#
_symmetry.space_group_name_H-M   'P 1'
#
loop_
_entity.id
_entity.type
_entity.pdbx_description
1 polymer ?
#
loop_
_entity_poly.entity_id
_entity_poly.type
_entity_poly.pdbx_seq_one_letter_code
_entity_poly.pdbx_strand_id
1 'polypeptide(L)'
;MQWAFLIPGLVSLGAGAVIGTLSLWRKRHYARIELEYLLATVLVSVGLFAVVSSWLLSEPNANRGEALKTAGLAGGAVVAMYALWLNDRRRRVEERRHELESQRTEFDRERVADERFAKAVELLGNSADQVRVGALHVLAGLARSRPAYTQTVVDVFCSYLRQPFPRDPDGTPTDPGEGQVRKTAQRLIAGLLPPADHPGPHLDLDLTGADLEYFDITGRAVGEILLRRAQLHQSNALKGCVFHEDSYFTAMVNHGMLHLNDTTFHGRAWFAGFTAHGPVRFHRGRFLGLTKFDGARFHDVLELRD
;
A
#
# COMPACT_ATOMS: atom_id res chain seq x y z
N MET A 1 -28.96 29.46 40.17
CA MET A 1 -28.00 28.53 39.51
C MET A 1 -27.47 29.24 38.27
N GLN A 2 -26.17 29.54 38.18
CA GLN A 2 -25.39 29.75 36.93
C GLN A 2 -24.07 30.49 37.26
N TRP A 3 -23.05 29.76 37.70
CA TRP A 3 -21.64 30.22 37.76
C TRP A 3 -20.69 29.12 37.23
N ALA A 4 -21.16 28.27 36.31
CA ALA A 4 -20.43 27.06 35.90
C ALA A 4 -19.68 27.14 34.55
N PHE A 5 -19.67 28.29 33.86
CA PHE A 5 -19.11 28.35 32.48
C PHE A 5 -17.93 29.31 32.28
N LEU A 6 -17.42 30.00 33.31
CA LEU A 6 -16.30 30.93 33.15
C LEU A 6 -14.90 30.31 33.34
N ILE A 7 -14.83 29.04 33.72
CA ILE A 7 -13.55 28.36 34.03
C ILE A 7 -12.89 27.69 32.80
N PRO A 8 -13.60 27.16 31.77
CA PRO A 8 -12.94 26.51 30.64
C PRO A 8 -12.29 27.47 29.63
N GLY A 9 -12.80 28.70 29.50
CA GLY A 9 -12.33 29.69 28.52
C GLY A 9 -11.03 30.41 28.91
N LEU A 10 -10.71 30.44 30.21
CA LEU A 10 -9.51 31.11 30.73
C LEU A 10 -8.27 30.21 30.65
N VAL A 11 -8.46 28.88 30.66
CA VAL A 11 -7.39 27.88 30.55
C VAL A 11 -6.87 27.75 29.10
N SER A 12 -7.73 27.93 28.09
CA SER A 12 -7.36 27.86 26.67
C SER A 12 -6.58 29.09 26.17
N LEU A 13 -6.85 30.29 26.71
CA LEU A 13 -6.05 31.49 26.44
C LEU A 13 -4.66 31.44 27.11
N GLY A 14 -4.55 30.82 28.29
CA GLY A 14 -3.28 30.61 28.97
C GLY A 14 -2.33 29.68 28.19
N ALA A 15 -2.86 28.58 27.64
CA ALA A 15 -2.04 27.62 26.89
C ALA A 15 -1.45 28.20 25.59
N GLY A 16 -2.21 29.01 24.85
CA GLY A 16 -1.74 29.69 23.64
C GLY A 16 -0.66 30.74 23.92
N ALA A 17 -0.79 31.49 25.02
CA ALA A 17 0.21 32.48 25.44
C ALA A 17 1.52 31.82 25.90
N VAL A 18 1.47 30.67 26.56
CA VAL A 18 2.66 29.91 26.99
C VAL A 18 3.40 29.32 25.77
N ILE A 19 2.69 28.78 24.77
CA ILE A 19 3.33 28.26 23.55
C ILE A 19 3.91 29.41 22.70
N GLY A 20 3.19 30.54 22.60
CA GLY A 20 3.66 31.74 21.90
C GLY A 20 4.93 32.31 22.53
N THR A 21 4.96 32.45 23.87
CA THR A 21 6.12 32.95 24.62
C THR A 21 7.29 31.98 24.60
N LEU A 22 7.07 30.65 24.68
CA LEU A 22 8.13 29.64 24.48
C LEU A 22 8.71 29.68 23.06
N SER A 23 7.89 29.87 22.02
CA SER A 23 8.38 29.97 20.64
C SER A 23 9.22 31.24 20.41
N LEU A 24 8.80 32.37 21.00
CA LEU A 24 9.50 33.65 20.94
C LEU A 24 10.77 33.65 21.79
N TRP A 25 10.73 33.02 22.96
CA TRP A 25 11.89 32.82 23.82
C TRP A 25 12.92 31.90 23.15
N ARG A 26 12.47 30.80 22.55
CA ARG A 26 13.34 29.88 21.80
C ARG A 26 13.94 30.56 20.57
N LYS A 27 13.18 31.34 19.79
CA LYS A 27 13.73 32.15 18.67
C LYS A 27 14.78 33.16 19.16
N ARG A 28 14.52 33.87 20.27
CA ARG A 28 15.48 34.81 20.88
C ARG A 28 16.74 34.10 21.40
N HIS A 29 16.59 32.91 21.96
CA HIS A 29 17.70 32.12 22.47
C HIS A 29 18.59 31.57 21.34
N TYR A 30 17.98 31.11 20.24
CA TYR A 30 18.70 30.69 19.04
C TYR A 30 19.43 31.86 18.37
N ALA A 31 18.80 33.04 18.29
CA ALA A 31 19.42 34.24 17.74
C ALA A 31 20.61 34.76 18.58
N ARG A 32 20.54 34.68 19.92
CA ARG A 32 21.68 35.01 20.80
C ARG A 32 22.86 34.07 20.59
N ILE A 33 22.60 32.77 20.44
CA ILE A 33 23.66 31.78 20.23
C ILE A 33 24.37 32.01 18.88
N GLU A 34 23.64 32.27 17.79
CA GLU A 34 24.27 32.61 16.50
C GLU A 34 25.06 33.93 16.55
N LEU A 35 24.59 34.92 17.32
CA LEU A 35 25.30 36.19 17.53
C LEU A 35 26.60 35.98 18.32
N GLU A 36 26.61 35.13 19.34
CA GLU A 36 27.80 34.79 20.12
C GLU A 36 28.87 34.09 19.28
N TYR A 37 28.49 33.16 18.39
CA TYR A 37 29.44 32.51 17.47
C TYR A 37 29.99 33.46 16.39
N LEU A 38 29.16 34.40 15.90
CA LEU A 38 29.62 35.49 15.01
C LEU A 38 30.63 36.39 15.72
N LEU A 39 30.33 36.82 16.95
CA LEU A 39 31.22 37.67 17.74
C LEU A 39 32.53 36.95 18.08
N ALA A 40 32.47 35.66 18.40
CA ALA A 40 33.66 34.86 18.67
C ALA A 40 34.57 34.72 17.44
N THR A 41 34.01 34.47 16.25
CA THR A 41 34.82 34.36 15.01
C THR A 41 35.42 35.71 14.59
N VAL A 42 34.70 36.81 14.77
CA VAL A 42 35.24 38.17 14.57
C VAL A 42 36.35 38.47 15.57
N LEU A 43 36.17 38.15 16.85
CA LEU A 43 37.19 38.36 17.89
C LEU A 43 38.45 37.52 17.64
N VAL A 44 38.30 36.25 17.24
CA VAL A 44 39.43 35.39 16.87
C VAL A 44 40.16 35.96 15.64
N SER A 45 39.42 36.43 14.63
CA SER A 45 40.02 37.04 13.43
C SER A 45 40.80 38.32 13.76
N VAL A 46 40.21 39.19 14.59
CA VAL A 46 40.85 40.44 15.05
C VAL A 46 42.06 40.13 15.95
N GLY A 47 41.96 39.12 16.81
CA GLY A 47 43.07 38.68 17.66
C GLY A 47 44.24 38.12 16.84
N LEU A 48 43.96 37.28 15.84
CA LEU A 48 44.97 36.78 14.90
C LEU A 48 45.64 37.91 14.12
N PHE A 49 44.84 38.88 13.65
CA PHE A 49 45.35 40.07 12.97
C PHE A 49 46.28 40.88 13.88
N ALA A 50 45.90 41.11 15.14
CA ALA A 50 46.71 41.84 16.11
C ALA A 50 48.01 41.10 16.48
N VAL A 51 47.96 39.77 16.66
CA VAL A 51 49.15 38.95 16.96
C VAL A 51 50.13 38.95 15.78
N VAL A 52 49.64 38.74 14.56
CA VAL A 52 50.48 38.78 13.35
C VAL A 52 51.06 40.18 13.14
N SER A 53 50.26 41.22 13.32
CA SER A 53 50.72 42.61 13.20
C SER A 53 51.74 42.97 14.28
N SER A 54 51.57 42.49 15.52
CA SER A 54 52.49 42.72 16.63
C SER A 54 53.81 41.95 16.48
N TRP A 55 53.77 40.70 16.04
CA TRP A 55 54.96 39.88 15.81
C TRP A 55 55.84 40.48 14.71
N LEU A 56 55.21 41.01 13.66
CA LEU A 56 55.88 41.52 12.47
C LEU A 56 56.42 42.95 12.64
N LEU A 57 55.81 43.76 13.52
CA LEU A 57 56.39 45.04 13.97
C LEU A 57 57.61 44.86 14.90
N SER A 58 57.81 43.66 15.45
CA SER A 58 58.97 43.34 16.30
C SER A 58 60.20 42.89 15.50
N GLU A 59 60.10 42.70 14.18
CA GLU A 59 61.23 42.37 13.31
C GLU A 59 61.89 43.63 12.70
N PRO A 60 63.23 43.76 12.76
CA PRO A 60 63.93 45.00 12.41
C PRO A 60 63.99 45.34 10.91
N ASN A 61 63.47 44.50 10.01
CA ASN A 61 63.53 44.74 8.56
C ASN A 61 62.27 44.26 7.79
N ALA A 62 61.09 44.36 8.42
CA ALA A 62 59.86 43.79 7.86
C ALA A 62 59.25 44.67 6.75
N ASN A 63 59.00 44.07 5.58
CA ASN A 63 58.38 44.73 4.44
C ASN A 63 56.85 44.84 4.66
N ARG A 64 56.38 46.04 5.06
CA ARG A 64 54.98 46.31 5.49
C ARG A 64 53.91 45.83 4.50
N GLY A 65 54.25 45.75 3.20
CA GLY A 65 53.35 45.25 2.15
C GLY A 65 53.10 43.73 2.16
N GLU A 66 54.04 42.93 2.67
CA GLU A 66 53.85 41.47 2.80
C GLU A 66 52.98 41.12 4.02
N ALA A 67 53.14 41.88 5.10
CA ALA A 67 52.35 41.73 6.32
C ALA A 67 50.85 41.98 6.13
N LEU A 68 50.51 43.03 5.37
CA LEU A 68 49.13 43.36 5.04
C LEU A 68 48.48 42.27 4.17
N LYS A 69 49.27 41.63 3.29
CA LYS A 69 48.79 40.52 2.45
C LYS A 69 48.53 39.27 3.28
N THR A 70 49.45 38.88 4.17
CA THR A 70 49.29 37.68 5.00
C THR A 70 48.15 37.83 6.01
N ALA A 71 48.01 38.99 6.64
CA ALA A 71 46.94 39.27 7.59
C ALA A 71 45.56 39.32 6.90
N GLY A 72 45.47 39.89 5.70
CA GLY A 72 44.26 39.88 4.89
C GLY A 72 43.83 38.46 4.45
N LEU A 73 44.78 37.61 4.05
CA LEU A 73 44.52 36.21 3.69
C LEU A 73 44.04 35.39 4.89
N ALA A 74 44.67 35.57 6.06
CA ALA A 74 44.27 34.89 7.28
C ALA A 74 42.84 35.27 7.72
N GLY A 75 42.51 36.57 7.72
CA GLY A 75 41.15 37.04 8.03
C GLY A 75 40.11 36.56 7.01
N GLY A 76 40.43 36.62 5.71
CA GLY A 76 39.56 36.12 4.66
C GLY A 76 39.29 34.61 4.77
N ALA A 77 40.30 33.82 5.15
CA ALA A 77 40.14 32.37 5.35
C ALA A 77 39.19 32.04 6.51
N VAL A 78 39.23 32.78 7.63
CA VAL A 78 38.31 32.58 8.75
C VAL A 78 36.86 32.91 8.35
N VAL A 79 36.65 34.02 7.64
CA VAL A 79 35.32 34.40 7.14
C VAL A 79 34.79 33.37 6.13
N ALA A 80 35.62 32.90 5.21
CA ALA A 80 35.25 31.88 4.24
C ALA A 80 34.89 30.55 4.92
N MET A 81 35.69 30.13 5.91
CA MET A 81 35.42 28.92 6.70
C MET A 81 34.14 29.04 7.51
N TYR A 82 33.85 30.22 8.08
CA TYR A 82 32.61 30.48 8.79
C TYR A 82 31.38 30.46 7.85
N ALA A 83 31.50 31.06 6.66
CA ALA A 83 30.46 31.02 5.64
C ALA A 83 30.17 29.58 5.16
N LEU A 84 31.22 28.78 4.95
CA LEU A 84 31.10 27.35 4.64
C LEU A 84 30.41 26.58 5.76
N TRP A 85 30.79 26.82 7.02
CA TRP A 85 30.16 26.17 8.17
C TRP A 85 28.68 26.54 8.32
N LEU A 86 28.32 27.81 8.13
CA LEU A 86 26.92 28.25 8.12
C LEU A 86 26.13 27.59 7.00
N ASN A 87 26.72 27.46 5.81
CA ASN A 87 26.08 26.81 4.67
C ASN A 87 25.89 25.31 4.91
N ASP A 88 26.91 24.61 5.42
CA ASP A 88 26.80 23.19 5.80
C ASP A 88 25.75 22.98 6.89
N ARG A 89 25.70 23.87 7.89
CA ARG A 89 24.69 23.81 8.96
C ARG A 89 23.28 24.04 8.43
N ARG A 90 23.07 25.02 7.54
CA ARG A 90 21.77 25.26 6.89
C ARG A 90 21.34 24.06 6.06
N ARG A 91 22.24 23.53 5.24
CA ARG A 91 22.00 22.35 4.41
C ARG A 91 21.54 21.16 5.25
N ARG A 92 22.24 20.84 6.35
CA ARG A 92 21.85 19.74 7.25
C ARG A 92 20.47 19.94 7.89
N VAL A 93 20.08 21.18 8.18
CA VAL A 93 18.76 21.49 8.76
C VAL A 93 17.66 21.33 7.70
N GLU A 94 17.92 21.76 6.47
CA GLU A 94 16.99 21.60 5.33
C GLU A 94 16.83 20.13 4.94
N GLU A 95 17.92 19.36 4.89
CA GLU A 95 17.89 17.91 4.62
C GLU A 95 17.03 17.17 5.66
N ARG A 96 17.28 17.40 6.96
CA ARG A 96 16.44 16.83 8.04
C ARG A 96 14.99 17.25 7.94
N ARG A 97 14.72 18.48 7.53
CA ARG A 97 13.35 18.97 7.37
C ARG A 97 12.66 18.27 6.21
N HIS A 98 13.34 18.11 5.08
CA HIS A 98 12.82 17.38 3.93
C HIS A 98 12.59 15.90 4.24
N GLU A 99 13.49 15.25 4.98
CA GLU A 99 13.30 13.87 5.47
C GLU A 99 12.03 13.77 6.33
N LEU A 100 11.86 14.64 7.32
CA LEU A 100 10.66 14.64 8.17
C LEU A 100 9.38 14.97 7.40
N GLU A 101 9.43 15.90 6.45
CA GLU A 101 8.28 16.23 5.59
C GLU A 101 7.92 15.06 4.66
N SER A 102 8.92 14.32 4.14
CA SER A 102 8.69 13.13 3.32
C SER A 102 8.04 12.00 4.12
N GLN A 103 8.55 11.73 5.33
CA GLN A 103 7.99 10.73 6.24
C GLN A 103 6.54 11.08 6.65
N ARG A 104 6.28 12.37 6.94
CA ARG A 104 4.92 12.83 7.24
C ARG A 104 3.99 12.65 6.05
N THR A 105 4.44 12.99 4.85
CA THR A 105 3.64 12.83 3.62
C THR A 105 3.32 11.37 3.35
N GLU A 106 4.27 10.46 3.59
CA GLU A 106 4.07 9.02 3.47
C GLU A 106 3.06 8.50 4.49
N PHE A 107 3.23 8.86 5.76
CA PHE A 107 2.29 8.50 6.83
C PHE A 107 0.87 9.04 6.55
N ASP A 108 0.75 10.30 6.12
CA ASP A 108 -0.54 10.88 5.74
C ASP A 108 -1.17 10.14 4.54
N ARG A 109 -0.35 9.70 3.56
CA ARG A 109 -0.84 8.90 2.43
C ARG A 109 -1.35 7.54 2.87
N GLU A 110 -0.66 6.88 3.80
CA GLU A 110 -1.07 5.59 4.38
C GLU A 110 -2.36 5.74 5.16
N ARG A 111 -2.45 6.74 6.06
CA ARG A 111 -3.67 7.03 6.82
C ARG A 111 -4.88 7.30 5.92
N VAL A 112 -4.71 8.08 4.85
CA VAL A 112 -5.79 8.33 3.87
C VAL A 112 -6.17 7.04 3.12
N ALA A 113 -5.23 6.11 2.91
CA ALA A 113 -5.51 4.81 2.32
C ALA A 113 -6.40 3.96 3.23
N ASP A 114 -6.05 3.87 4.52
CA ASP A 114 -6.81 3.15 5.54
C ASP A 114 -8.20 3.73 5.72
N GLU A 115 -8.34 5.06 5.78
CA GLU A 115 -9.63 5.72 5.89
C GLU A 115 -10.53 5.42 4.67
N ARG A 116 -9.95 5.40 3.46
CA ARG A 116 -10.68 5.02 2.23
C ARG A 116 -11.05 3.55 2.21
N PHE A 117 -10.16 2.67 2.66
CA PHE A 117 -10.42 1.24 2.79
C PHE A 117 -11.60 1.00 3.75
N ALA A 118 -11.50 1.54 4.98
CA ALA A 118 -12.52 1.42 6.00
C ALA A 118 -13.87 1.96 5.51
N LYS A 119 -13.88 3.13 4.86
CA LYS A 119 -15.11 3.70 4.31
C LYS A 119 -15.72 2.85 3.20
N ALA A 120 -14.91 2.29 2.31
CA ALA A 120 -15.41 1.43 1.25
C ALA A 120 -15.97 0.11 1.82
N VAL A 121 -15.33 -0.49 2.82
CA VAL A 121 -15.86 -1.68 3.53
C VAL A 121 -17.20 -1.37 4.21
N GLU A 122 -17.33 -0.21 4.86
CA GLU A 122 -18.62 0.24 5.43
C GLU A 122 -19.72 0.36 4.35
N LEU A 123 -19.39 0.97 3.21
CA LEU A 123 -20.33 1.13 2.10
C LEU A 123 -20.70 -0.19 1.42
N LEU A 124 -19.87 -1.24 1.55
CA LEU A 124 -20.20 -2.58 1.07
C LEU A 124 -21.35 -3.22 1.87
N GLY A 125 -21.64 -2.74 3.08
CA GLY A 125 -22.82 -3.13 3.87
C GLY A 125 -24.09 -2.33 3.58
N ASN A 126 -24.06 -1.43 2.59
CA ASN A 126 -25.22 -0.59 2.26
C ASN A 126 -26.33 -1.42 1.58
N SER A 127 -27.60 -1.10 1.86
CA SER A 127 -28.74 -1.80 1.24
C SER A 127 -28.89 -1.54 -0.25
N ALA A 128 -28.37 -0.43 -0.78
CA ALA A 128 -28.42 -0.10 -2.20
C ALA A 128 -27.28 -0.76 -2.99
N ASP A 129 -27.64 -1.60 -3.97
CA ASP A 129 -26.69 -2.38 -4.78
C ASP A 129 -25.68 -1.50 -5.51
N GLN A 130 -26.12 -0.34 -6.02
CA GLN A 130 -25.26 0.62 -6.72
C GLN A 130 -24.17 1.19 -5.80
N VAL A 131 -24.47 1.39 -4.52
CA VAL A 131 -23.51 1.86 -3.53
C VAL A 131 -22.47 0.77 -3.25
N ARG A 132 -22.90 -0.49 -3.15
CA ARG A 132 -22.00 -1.64 -3.00
C ARG A 132 -21.09 -1.81 -4.21
N VAL A 133 -21.61 -1.65 -5.43
CA VAL A 133 -20.79 -1.64 -6.66
C VAL A 133 -19.75 -0.52 -6.63
N GLY A 134 -20.14 0.69 -6.22
CA GLY A 134 -19.20 1.80 -6.04
C GLY A 134 -18.09 1.48 -5.04
N ALA A 135 -18.44 0.89 -3.90
CA ALA A 135 -17.49 0.45 -2.88
C ALA A 135 -16.48 -0.58 -3.41
N LEU A 136 -16.95 -1.59 -4.15
CA LEU A 136 -16.08 -2.59 -4.79
C LEU A 136 -15.05 -1.92 -5.73
N HIS A 137 -15.49 -0.93 -6.53
CA HIS A 137 -14.58 -0.20 -7.42
C HIS A 137 -13.56 0.66 -6.67
N VAL A 138 -13.93 1.26 -5.53
CA VAL A 138 -12.99 1.99 -4.67
C VAL A 138 -11.94 1.05 -4.09
N LEU A 139 -12.34 -0.11 -3.57
CA LEU A 139 -11.42 -1.14 -3.05
C LEU A 139 -10.47 -1.65 -4.13
N ALA A 140 -10.99 -1.98 -5.32
CA ALA A 140 -10.14 -2.42 -6.43
C ALA A 140 -9.19 -1.32 -6.92
N GLY A 141 -9.62 -0.05 -6.89
CA GLY A 141 -8.76 1.09 -7.17
C GLY A 141 -7.63 1.22 -6.15
N LEU A 142 -7.93 1.04 -4.87
CA LEU A 142 -6.94 1.03 -3.79
C LEU A 142 -5.91 -0.09 -3.99
N ALA A 143 -6.37 -1.32 -4.22
CA ALA A 143 -5.51 -2.48 -4.49
C ALA A 143 -4.58 -2.28 -5.69
N ARG A 144 -5.04 -1.62 -6.76
CA ARG A 144 -4.20 -1.29 -7.92
C ARG A 144 -3.14 -0.23 -7.61
N SER A 145 -3.50 0.76 -6.78
CA SER A 145 -2.58 1.84 -6.42
C SER A 145 -1.57 1.44 -5.34
N ARG A 146 -1.90 0.41 -4.53
CA ARG A 146 -1.13 -0.01 -3.36
C ARG A 146 -1.13 -1.53 -3.26
N PRO A 147 -0.06 -2.20 -3.72
CA PRO A 147 0.07 -3.66 -3.68
C PRO A 147 -0.12 -4.28 -2.30
N ALA A 148 0.21 -3.54 -1.22
CA ALA A 148 0.03 -4.00 0.15
C ALA A 148 -1.44 -4.31 0.52
N TYR A 149 -2.42 -3.72 -0.18
CA TYR A 149 -3.84 -3.98 0.04
C TYR A 149 -4.42 -5.05 -0.89
N THR A 150 -3.66 -5.54 -1.88
CA THR A 150 -4.23 -6.37 -2.95
C THR A 150 -4.82 -7.67 -2.43
N GLN A 151 -4.06 -8.42 -1.61
CA GLN A 151 -4.58 -9.66 -1.00
C GLN A 151 -5.79 -9.37 -0.11
N THR A 152 -5.69 -8.38 0.80
CA THR A 152 -6.78 -8.00 1.70
C THR A 152 -8.07 -7.62 0.95
N VAL A 153 -7.96 -6.89 -0.16
CA VAL A 153 -9.11 -6.52 -1.00
C VAL A 153 -9.70 -7.73 -1.69
N VAL A 154 -8.86 -8.64 -2.20
CA VAL A 154 -9.31 -9.91 -2.78
C VAL A 154 -10.03 -10.76 -1.72
N ASP A 155 -9.50 -10.83 -0.50
CA ASP A 155 -10.12 -11.54 0.63
C ASP A 155 -11.49 -10.95 0.99
N VAL A 156 -11.64 -9.62 0.95
CA VAL A 156 -12.95 -8.96 1.15
C VAL A 156 -13.93 -9.35 0.05
N PHE A 157 -13.50 -9.36 -1.22
CA PHE A 157 -14.37 -9.77 -2.34
C PHE A 157 -14.75 -11.26 -2.24
N CYS A 158 -13.79 -12.13 -1.93
CA CYS A 158 -14.00 -13.54 -1.65
C CYS A 158 -14.98 -13.73 -0.49
N SER A 159 -14.79 -13.01 0.62
CA SER A 159 -15.71 -13.05 1.76
C SER A 159 -17.12 -12.60 1.41
N TYR A 160 -17.26 -11.58 0.56
CA TYR A 160 -18.55 -11.14 0.05
C TYR A 160 -19.23 -12.24 -0.78
N LEU A 161 -18.49 -12.87 -1.70
CA LEU A 161 -19.00 -13.94 -2.56
C LEU A 161 -19.38 -15.22 -1.79
N ARG A 162 -18.76 -15.47 -0.63
CA ARG A 162 -19.12 -16.57 0.27
C ARG A 162 -20.41 -16.35 1.06
N GLN A 163 -20.96 -15.13 1.10
CA GLN A 163 -22.24 -14.89 1.77
C GLN A 163 -23.38 -15.63 1.05
N PRO A 164 -24.39 -16.16 1.79
CA PRO A 164 -25.52 -16.87 1.19
C PRO A 164 -26.17 -16.07 0.06
N PHE A 165 -26.45 -16.74 -1.05
CA PHE A 165 -27.05 -16.14 -2.24
C PHE A 165 -28.12 -17.09 -2.78
N PRO A 166 -29.39 -16.94 -2.34
CA PRO A 166 -30.46 -17.82 -2.76
C PRO A 166 -30.76 -17.63 -4.25
N ARG A 167 -31.05 -18.77 -4.90
CA ARG A 167 -31.51 -18.85 -6.27
C ARG A 167 -32.86 -19.54 -6.31
N ASP A 168 -33.67 -19.17 -7.28
CA ASP A 168 -34.91 -19.86 -7.60
C ASP A 168 -34.60 -21.25 -8.20
N PRO A 169 -35.57 -22.18 -8.23
CA PRO A 169 -35.34 -23.56 -8.70
C PRO A 169 -34.82 -23.67 -10.15
N ASP A 170 -35.04 -22.63 -10.96
CA ASP A 170 -34.52 -22.53 -12.33
C ASP A 170 -33.05 -22.05 -12.39
N GLY A 171 -32.43 -21.80 -11.24
CA GLY A 171 -31.06 -21.32 -11.10
C GLY A 171 -30.92 -19.80 -11.24
N THR A 172 -32.00 -19.04 -11.38
CA THR A 172 -31.92 -17.58 -11.44
C THR A 172 -31.73 -16.97 -10.05
N PRO A 173 -30.96 -15.88 -9.89
CA PRO A 173 -30.88 -15.17 -8.63
C PRO A 173 -32.23 -14.65 -8.14
N THR A 174 -32.59 -14.95 -6.89
CA THR A 174 -33.80 -14.39 -6.28
C THR A 174 -33.71 -12.86 -6.15
N ASP A 175 -32.49 -12.33 -5.99
CA ASP A 175 -32.19 -10.89 -6.06
C ASP A 175 -31.24 -10.60 -7.24
N PRO A 176 -31.77 -10.13 -8.38
CA PRO A 176 -30.96 -9.76 -9.55
C PRO A 176 -29.98 -8.61 -9.28
N GLY A 177 -30.32 -7.70 -8.36
CA GLY A 177 -29.49 -6.57 -7.98
C GLY A 177 -28.23 -7.03 -7.27
N GLU A 178 -28.39 -7.89 -6.26
CA GLU A 178 -27.28 -8.56 -5.58
C GLU A 178 -26.45 -9.43 -6.54
N GLY A 179 -27.09 -10.12 -7.48
CA GLY A 179 -26.40 -10.85 -8.55
C GLY A 179 -25.48 -9.96 -9.38
N GLN A 180 -25.88 -8.72 -9.65
CA GLN A 180 -25.04 -7.76 -10.38
C GLN A 180 -23.84 -7.29 -9.55
N VAL A 181 -24.00 -7.10 -8.23
CA VAL A 181 -22.89 -6.78 -7.32
C VAL A 181 -21.87 -7.91 -7.31
N ARG A 182 -22.33 -9.16 -7.19
CA ARG A 182 -21.46 -10.35 -7.15
C ARG A 182 -20.70 -10.58 -8.45
N LYS A 183 -21.36 -10.43 -9.61
CA LYS A 183 -20.67 -10.45 -10.91
C LYS A 183 -19.62 -9.35 -11.03
N THR A 184 -19.87 -8.18 -10.44
CA THR A 184 -18.88 -7.10 -10.38
C THR A 184 -17.68 -7.49 -9.52
N ALA A 185 -17.89 -8.08 -8.34
CA ALA A 185 -16.81 -8.58 -7.49
C ALA A 185 -15.96 -9.65 -8.22
N GLN A 186 -16.60 -10.62 -8.87
CA GLN A 186 -15.93 -11.66 -9.67
C GLN A 186 -15.05 -11.07 -10.77
N ARG A 187 -15.58 -10.10 -11.54
CA ARG A 187 -14.82 -9.40 -12.58
C ARG A 187 -13.65 -8.59 -12.01
N LEU A 188 -13.82 -7.99 -10.84
CA LEU A 188 -12.75 -7.22 -10.19
C LEU A 188 -11.65 -8.13 -9.63
N ILE A 189 -11.98 -9.30 -9.08
CA ILE A 189 -11.00 -10.33 -8.71
C ILE A 189 -10.16 -10.68 -9.95
N ALA A 190 -10.81 -11.04 -11.06
CA ALA A 190 -10.11 -11.38 -12.30
C ALA A 190 -9.18 -10.26 -12.81
N GLY A 191 -9.58 -8.99 -12.64
CA GLY A 191 -8.77 -7.84 -13.01
C GLY A 191 -7.62 -7.51 -12.04
N LEU A 192 -7.65 -8.02 -10.81
CA LEU A 192 -6.57 -7.88 -9.82
C LEU A 192 -5.56 -9.01 -9.90
N LEU A 193 -5.96 -10.18 -10.39
CA LEU A 193 -5.06 -11.33 -10.55
C LEU A 193 -3.96 -11.05 -11.59
N PRO A 194 -2.70 -11.41 -11.29
CA PRO A 194 -1.62 -11.31 -12.24
C PRO A 194 -1.81 -12.28 -13.43
N PRO A 195 -1.20 -12.02 -14.59
CA PRO A 195 -1.18 -12.97 -15.70
C PRO A 195 -0.42 -14.25 -15.34
N ALA A 196 -0.72 -15.35 -16.04
CA ALA A 196 -0.18 -16.69 -15.79
C ALA A 196 1.36 -16.79 -15.80
N ASP A 197 2.04 -15.88 -16.50
CA ASP A 197 3.51 -15.83 -16.63
C ASP A 197 4.17 -14.84 -15.65
N HIS A 198 3.40 -14.26 -14.72
CA HIS A 198 3.92 -13.28 -13.78
C HIS A 198 4.88 -13.92 -12.76
N PRO A 199 6.10 -13.38 -12.58
CA PRO A 199 7.09 -13.95 -11.65
C PRO A 199 6.95 -13.47 -10.20
N GLY A 200 6.05 -12.52 -9.93
CA GLY A 200 5.85 -11.94 -8.61
C GLY A 200 4.94 -12.76 -7.70
N PRO A 201 4.59 -12.24 -6.51
CA PRO A 201 3.70 -12.93 -5.59
C PRO A 201 2.34 -13.18 -6.24
N HIS A 202 1.79 -14.37 -5.98
CA HIS A 202 0.47 -14.76 -6.44
C HIS A 202 -0.56 -14.50 -5.33
N LEU A 203 -1.81 -14.30 -5.72
CA LEU A 203 -2.90 -14.00 -4.80
C LEU A 203 -3.68 -15.29 -4.51
N ASP A 204 -4.11 -15.45 -3.26
CA ASP A 204 -4.92 -16.58 -2.82
C ASP A 204 -6.40 -16.26 -2.93
N LEU A 205 -7.21 -17.28 -3.25
CA LEU A 205 -8.65 -17.15 -3.43
C LEU A 205 -9.41 -18.14 -2.54
N ASP A 206 -10.01 -17.65 -1.45
CA ASP A 206 -10.97 -18.45 -0.67
C ASP A 206 -12.42 -18.20 -1.14
N LEU A 207 -12.88 -19.06 -2.03
CA LEU A 207 -14.24 -19.10 -2.57
C LEU A 207 -15.02 -20.30 -2.01
N THR A 208 -14.68 -20.77 -0.80
CA THR A 208 -15.36 -21.88 -0.13
C THR A 208 -16.85 -21.60 0.04
N GLY A 209 -17.70 -22.46 -0.54
CA GLY A 209 -19.15 -22.32 -0.48
C GLY A 209 -19.71 -21.16 -1.30
N ALA A 210 -18.89 -20.47 -2.10
CA ALA A 210 -19.34 -19.36 -2.92
C ALA A 210 -20.29 -19.84 -4.04
N ASP A 211 -21.27 -19.00 -4.35
CA ASP A 211 -22.13 -19.14 -5.52
C ASP A 211 -21.62 -18.19 -6.62
N LEU A 212 -21.15 -18.77 -7.72
CA LEU A 212 -20.46 -18.04 -8.79
C LEU A 212 -21.18 -18.25 -10.13
N GLU A 213 -21.11 -17.23 -10.98
CA GLU A 213 -21.80 -17.23 -12.27
C GLU A 213 -21.00 -16.40 -13.25
N TYR A 214 -20.60 -17.02 -14.36
CA TYR A 214 -19.66 -16.42 -15.32
C TYR A 214 -18.31 -16.04 -14.70
N PHE A 215 -17.83 -16.82 -13.73
CA PHE A 215 -16.52 -16.60 -13.13
C PHE A 215 -15.43 -16.91 -14.15
N ASP A 216 -14.74 -15.86 -14.59
CA ASP A 216 -13.71 -15.92 -15.62
C ASP A 216 -12.40 -15.32 -15.10
N ILE A 217 -11.43 -16.20 -14.87
CA ILE A 217 -10.05 -15.84 -14.51
C ILE A 217 -9.08 -16.38 -15.57
N THR A 218 -9.51 -16.49 -16.82
CA THR A 218 -8.72 -17.04 -17.93
C THR A 218 -7.32 -16.42 -17.99
N GLY A 219 -6.30 -17.28 -18.06
CA GLY A 219 -4.90 -16.88 -18.24
C GLY A 219 -4.29 -16.19 -17.02
N ARG A 220 -4.80 -16.42 -15.80
CA ARG A 220 -4.30 -15.80 -14.56
C ARG A 220 -3.43 -16.74 -13.74
N ALA A 221 -2.49 -16.16 -12.99
CA ALA A 221 -1.73 -16.84 -11.96
C ALA A 221 -2.42 -16.66 -10.60
N VAL A 222 -2.58 -17.76 -9.88
CA VAL A 222 -3.21 -17.81 -8.55
C VAL A 222 -2.30 -18.62 -7.63
N GLY A 223 -2.21 -18.23 -6.36
CA GLY A 223 -1.52 -18.99 -5.32
C GLY A 223 -2.32 -20.23 -4.95
N GLU A 224 -2.97 -20.20 -3.79
CA GLU A 224 -3.96 -21.18 -3.37
C GLU A 224 -5.36 -20.83 -3.92
N ILE A 225 -6.11 -21.84 -4.36
CA ILE A 225 -7.54 -21.69 -4.68
C ILE A 225 -8.40 -22.68 -3.90
N LEU A 226 -9.37 -22.14 -3.15
CA LEU A 226 -10.37 -22.92 -2.41
C LEU A 226 -11.74 -22.71 -3.03
N LEU A 227 -12.23 -23.71 -3.75
CA LEU A 227 -13.58 -23.78 -4.30
C LEU A 227 -14.40 -24.89 -3.62
N ARG A 228 -14.07 -25.19 -2.35
CA ARG A 228 -14.71 -26.28 -1.61
C ARG A 228 -16.20 -25.99 -1.45
N ARG A 229 -17.06 -26.93 -1.86
CA ARG A 229 -18.53 -26.76 -1.81
C ARG A 229 -19.06 -25.55 -2.59
N ALA A 230 -18.26 -24.96 -3.48
CA ALA A 230 -18.70 -23.87 -4.33
C ALA A 230 -19.73 -24.36 -5.35
N GLN A 231 -20.63 -23.47 -5.76
CA GLN A 231 -21.65 -23.71 -6.78
C GLN A 231 -21.30 -22.85 -8.00
N LEU A 232 -21.02 -23.49 -9.13
CA LEU A 232 -20.71 -22.82 -10.39
C LEU A 232 -21.92 -22.90 -11.34
N HIS A 233 -22.42 -21.75 -11.75
CA HIS A 233 -23.56 -21.62 -12.65
C HIS A 233 -23.13 -21.05 -14.00
N GLN A 234 -23.87 -21.39 -15.05
CA GLN A 234 -23.60 -20.91 -16.42
C GLN A 234 -22.19 -21.31 -16.90
N SER A 235 -21.53 -20.48 -17.71
CA SER A 235 -20.20 -20.79 -18.27
C SER A 235 -19.08 -20.16 -17.45
N ASN A 236 -18.29 -20.97 -16.76
CA ASN A 236 -17.15 -20.54 -15.93
C ASN A 236 -15.82 -20.94 -16.58
N ALA A 237 -14.83 -20.05 -16.53
CA ALA A 237 -13.58 -20.19 -17.26
C ALA A 237 -12.35 -20.01 -16.37
N LEU A 238 -11.60 -21.10 -16.21
CA LEU A 238 -10.29 -21.15 -15.58
C LEU A 238 -9.22 -21.62 -16.60
N LYS A 239 -9.52 -21.44 -17.89
CA LYS A 239 -8.67 -21.84 -19.00
C LYS A 239 -7.33 -21.11 -18.92
N GLY A 240 -6.23 -21.83 -19.12
CA GLY A 240 -4.88 -21.26 -19.14
C GLY A 240 -4.42 -20.71 -17.78
N CYS A 241 -5.15 -20.99 -16.69
CA CYS A 241 -4.71 -20.57 -15.36
C CYS A 241 -3.51 -21.39 -14.90
N VAL A 242 -2.67 -20.77 -14.08
CA VAL A 242 -1.56 -21.43 -13.39
C VAL A 242 -1.79 -21.30 -11.90
N PHE A 243 -2.01 -22.44 -11.24
CA PHE A 243 -2.14 -22.53 -9.80
C PHE A 243 -0.78 -22.94 -9.21
N HIS A 244 -0.16 -22.02 -8.49
CA HIS A 244 1.19 -22.17 -7.97
C HIS A 244 1.23 -22.99 -6.68
N GLU A 245 0.18 -22.90 -5.87
CA GLU A 245 0.02 -23.68 -4.64
C GLU A 245 -1.12 -24.71 -4.80
N ASP A 246 -1.76 -25.06 -3.69
CA ASP A 246 -2.79 -26.08 -3.69
C ASP A 246 -4.12 -25.57 -4.27
N SER A 247 -4.86 -26.50 -4.88
CA SER A 247 -6.14 -26.23 -5.53
C SER A 247 -7.19 -27.22 -5.05
N TYR A 248 -8.22 -26.71 -4.39
CA TYR A 248 -9.25 -27.52 -3.74
C TYR A 248 -10.61 -27.30 -4.38
N PHE A 249 -11.03 -28.25 -5.20
CA PHE A 249 -12.36 -28.32 -5.82
C PHE A 249 -13.26 -29.32 -5.08
N THR A 250 -12.96 -29.58 -3.80
CA THR A 250 -13.61 -30.64 -3.03
C THR A 250 -15.10 -30.36 -2.86
N ALA A 251 -15.95 -31.32 -3.23
CA ALA A 251 -17.42 -31.18 -3.20
C ALA A 251 -17.95 -29.94 -3.95
N MET A 252 -17.17 -29.36 -4.87
CA MET A 252 -17.64 -28.31 -5.77
C MET A 252 -18.67 -28.90 -6.72
N VAL A 253 -19.75 -28.15 -6.97
CA VAL A 253 -20.80 -28.53 -7.92
C VAL A 253 -20.79 -27.54 -9.08
N ASN A 254 -20.67 -28.07 -10.29
CA ASN A 254 -20.74 -27.30 -11.53
C ASN A 254 -22.03 -27.62 -12.28
N HIS A 255 -22.94 -26.65 -12.38
CA HIS A 255 -24.22 -26.78 -13.05
C HIS A 255 -24.15 -26.52 -14.55
N GLY A 256 -23.26 -25.60 -14.98
CA GLY A 256 -23.11 -25.23 -16.38
C GLY A 256 -21.81 -25.72 -17.01
N MET A 257 -21.23 -24.93 -17.90
CA MET A 257 -19.99 -25.28 -18.60
C MET A 257 -18.78 -24.87 -17.76
N LEU A 258 -17.80 -25.76 -17.63
CA LEU A 258 -16.54 -25.48 -16.94
C LEU A 258 -15.35 -25.66 -17.89
N HIS A 259 -14.64 -24.57 -18.17
CA HIS A 259 -13.44 -24.58 -19.00
C HIS A 259 -12.18 -24.61 -18.14
N LEU A 260 -11.45 -25.72 -18.19
CA LEU A 260 -10.17 -25.98 -17.49
C LEU A 260 -9.05 -26.35 -18.48
N ASN A 261 -9.21 -25.93 -19.74
CA ASN A 261 -8.24 -26.21 -20.78
C ASN A 261 -6.94 -25.47 -20.49
N ASP A 262 -5.80 -26.05 -20.84
CA ASP A 262 -4.49 -25.42 -20.71
C ASP A 262 -4.14 -25.02 -19.25
N THR A 263 -4.88 -25.53 -18.27
CA THR A 263 -4.70 -25.18 -16.86
C THR A 263 -3.56 -25.99 -16.25
N THR A 264 -2.68 -25.35 -15.48
CA THR A 264 -1.54 -26.01 -14.81
C THR A 264 -1.70 -25.95 -13.30
N PHE A 265 -1.58 -27.10 -12.64
CA PHE A 265 -1.60 -27.25 -11.19
C PHE A 265 -0.20 -27.66 -10.70
N HIS A 266 0.50 -26.75 -10.04
CA HIS A 266 1.82 -27.03 -9.45
C HIS A 266 1.71 -27.76 -8.11
N GLY A 267 0.82 -27.30 -7.23
CA GLY A 267 0.54 -27.93 -5.95
C GLY A 267 -0.44 -29.10 -6.06
N ARG A 268 -1.04 -29.47 -4.93
CA ARG A 268 -2.05 -30.53 -4.86
C ARG A 268 -3.32 -30.09 -5.58
N ALA A 269 -3.93 -30.99 -6.35
CA ALA A 269 -5.20 -30.73 -7.03
C ALA A 269 -6.27 -31.73 -6.56
N TRP A 270 -7.20 -31.26 -5.74
CA TRP A 270 -8.18 -32.11 -5.06
C TRP A 270 -9.61 -31.88 -5.54
N PHE A 271 -10.08 -32.82 -6.36
CA PHE A 271 -11.44 -32.89 -6.90
C PHE A 271 -12.31 -33.92 -6.16
N ALA A 272 -11.98 -34.26 -4.91
CA ALA A 272 -12.73 -35.25 -4.18
C ALA A 272 -14.20 -34.82 -4.01
N GLY A 273 -15.15 -35.66 -4.40
CA GLY A 273 -16.59 -35.36 -4.39
C GLY A 273 -17.03 -34.27 -5.38
N PHE A 274 -16.14 -33.81 -6.28
CA PHE A 274 -16.51 -32.86 -7.33
C PHE A 274 -17.67 -33.41 -8.17
N THR A 275 -18.66 -32.58 -8.48
CA THR A 275 -19.80 -32.98 -9.31
C THR A 275 -19.97 -32.00 -10.45
N ALA A 276 -19.91 -32.49 -11.68
CA ALA A 276 -20.29 -31.75 -12.88
C ALA A 276 -21.62 -32.28 -13.42
N HIS A 277 -22.62 -31.40 -13.49
CA HIS A 277 -23.89 -31.62 -14.18
C HIS A 277 -23.81 -31.16 -15.64
N GLY A 278 -23.15 -30.03 -15.91
CA GLY A 278 -22.84 -29.60 -17.26
C GLY A 278 -21.45 -30.02 -17.73
N PRO A 279 -21.09 -29.75 -19.00
CA PRO A 279 -19.86 -30.27 -19.58
C PRO A 279 -18.61 -29.67 -18.96
N VAL A 280 -17.54 -30.48 -18.89
CA VAL A 280 -16.22 -30.06 -18.40
C VAL A 280 -15.20 -30.27 -19.50
N ARG A 281 -14.53 -29.19 -19.87
CA ARG A 281 -13.46 -29.19 -20.86
C ARG A 281 -12.12 -29.16 -20.14
N PHE A 282 -11.33 -30.21 -20.32
CA PHE A 282 -10.03 -30.38 -19.66
C PHE A 282 -9.01 -30.89 -20.68
N HIS A 283 -8.71 -30.09 -21.71
CA HIS A 283 -7.71 -30.41 -22.73
C HIS A 283 -6.36 -29.78 -22.35
N ARG A 284 -5.26 -30.51 -22.53
CA ARG A 284 -3.88 -30.04 -22.26
C ARG A 284 -3.67 -29.49 -20.84
N GLY A 285 -4.49 -29.90 -19.88
CA GLY A 285 -4.30 -29.56 -18.47
C GLY A 285 -3.14 -30.37 -17.87
N ARG A 286 -2.37 -29.76 -16.98
CA ARG A 286 -1.16 -30.36 -16.40
C ARG A 286 -1.28 -30.45 -14.89
N PHE A 287 -1.16 -31.66 -14.36
CA PHE A 287 -1.05 -31.92 -12.92
C PHE A 287 0.39 -32.25 -12.58
N LEU A 288 1.10 -31.32 -11.95
CA LEU A 288 2.50 -31.51 -11.55
C LEU A 288 2.61 -31.99 -10.09
N GLY A 289 1.61 -31.68 -9.27
CA GLY A 289 1.48 -32.19 -7.90
C GLY A 289 0.49 -33.34 -7.75
N LEU A 290 0.29 -33.79 -6.49
CA LEU A 290 -0.62 -34.89 -6.17
C LEU A 290 -2.06 -34.54 -6.53
N THR A 291 -2.73 -35.44 -7.25
CA THR A 291 -4.10 -35.22 -7.73
C THR A 291 -5.04 -36.33 -7.26
N LYS A 292 -6.24 -35.94 -6.81
CA LYS A 292 -7.25 -36.90 -6.32
C LYS A 292 -8.63 -36.58 -6.91
N PHE A 293 -9.29 -37.60 -7.47
CA PHE A 293 -10.64 -37.54 -8.05
C PHE A 293 -11.65 -38.46 -7.33
N ASP A 294 -11.36 -38.80 -6.08
CA ASP A 294 -12.17 -39.73 -5.28
C ASP A 294 -13.63 -39.26 -5.17
N GLY A 295 -14.57 -40.08 -5.64
CA GLY A 295 -15.98 -39.75 -5.67
C GLY A 295 -16.37 -38.60 -6.62
N ALA A 296 -15.49 -38.18 -7.54
CA ALA A 296 -15.82 -37.19 -8.56
C ALA A 296 -16.83 -37.78 -9.57
N ARG A 297 -17.83 -36.99 -9.96
CA ARG A 297 -18.93 -37.38 -10.87
C ARG A 297 -19.05 -36.41 -12.03
N PHE A 298 -19.07 -36.94 -13.25
CA PHE A 298 -19.29 -36.17 -14.48
C PHE A 298 -20.54 -36.74 -15.16
N HIS A 299 -21.64 -35.98 -15.16
CA HIS A 299 -22.93 -36.45 -15.66
C HIS A 299 -23.14 -36.13 -17.15
N ASP A 300 -22.29 -35.28 -17.72
CA ASP A 300 -22.29 -34.90 -19.14
C ASP A 300 -20.88 -35.13 -19.72
N VAL A 301 -20.63 -34.67 -20.95
CA VAL A 301 -19.38 -34.88 -21.68
C VAL A 301 -18.18 -34.31 -20.90
N LEU A 302 -17.22 -35.20 -20.64
CA LEU A 302 -15.87 -34.86 -20.19
C LEU A 302 -14.92 -34.98 -21.38
N GLU A 303 -14.40 -33.86 -21.86
CA GLU A 303 -13.45 -33.83 -22.99
C GLU A 303 -12.00 -33.78 -22.48
N LEU A 304 -11.42 -34.97 -22.28
CA LEU A 304 -9.99 -35.18 -22.08
C LEU A 304 -9.36 -35.49 -23.45
N ARG A 305 -8.50 -34.61 -23.96
CA ARG A 305 -7.66 -34.90 -25.14
C ARG A 305 -6.22 -34.59 -24.78
N ASP A 306 -5.35 -35.52 -25.15
CA ASP A 306 -3.90 -35.52 -24.87
C ASP A 306 -3.19 -34.26 -25.39
#